data_AF-P43943-F1
#
_entry.id   AF-P43943-F1
#
_cell.length_a   1.000
_cell.length_b   1.000
_cell.length_c   1.000
_cell.angle_alpha   90.00
_cell.angle_beta   90.00
_cell.angle_gamma   90.00
#
_symmetry.space_group_name_H-M   'P 1'
#
loop_
_entity.id
_entity.type
_entity.pdbx_description
1 polymer ?
#
loop_
_entity_poly.entity_id
_entity_poly.type
_entity_poly.pdbx_seq_one_letter_code
_entity_poly.pdbx_strand_id
1 'polypeptide(L)'
;MVKIERKATDSAYHEFTKILTSSAQLMAFLNQSDFVKARAKVENETVQQIASHFKFSQENNLNQLILSSFDREEVDQLFVEYIRYVNNQVRQTLNNELITKWKSLFEKRKITD
;
A
#
# COMPACT_ATOMS: atom_id res chain seq x y z
N MET A 1 -1.10 1.37 28.93
CA MET A 1 -0.21 1.23 27.76
C MET A 1 -0.95 0.66 26.55
N VAL A 2 -1.61 -0.50 26.69
CA VAL A 2 -2.35 -1.22 25.62
C VAL A 2 -3.29 -0.36 24.74
N LYS A 3 -4.00 0.64 25.29
CA LYS A 3 -4.93 1.47 24.51
C LYS A 3 -4.22 2.35 23.47
N ILE A 4 -3.02 2.83 23.75
CA ILE A 4 -2.27 3.70 22.82
C ILE A 4 -1.69 2.87 21.69
N GLU A 5 -1.06 1.74 22.04
CA GLU A 5 -0.53 0.78 21.06
C GLU A 5 -1.63 0.30 20.11
N ARG A 6 -2.79 -0.08 20.65
CA ARG A 6 -3.94 -0.49 19.82
C ARG A 6 -4.38 0.61 18.86
N LYS A 7 -4.52 1.86 19.32
CA LYS A 7 -4.86 2.99 18.44
C LYS A 7 -3.80 3.21 17.35
N ALA A 8 -2.52 3.03 17.67
CA ALA A 8 -1.44 3.14 16.70
C ALA A 8 -1.49 2.01 15.66
N THR A 9 -1.73 0.77 16.09
CA THR A 9 -1.93 -0.38 15.20
C THR A 9 -3.14 -0.19 14.30
N ASP A 10 -4.29 0.23 14.86
CA ASP A 10 -5.51 0.49 14.09
C ASP A 10 -5.29 1.58 13.04
N SER A 11 -4.54 2.64 13.40
CA SER A 11 -4.19 3.73 12.47
C SER A 11 -3.23 3.26 11.37
N ALA A 12 -2.25 2.42 11.72
CA ALA A 12 -1.31 1.87 10.74
C ALA A 12 -2.02 0.91 9.78
N TYR A 13 -2.93 0.07 10.28
CA TYR A 13 -3.73 -0.81 9.43
C TYR A 13 -4.70 -0.02 8.55
N HIS A 14 -5.30 1.06 9.07
CA HIS A 14 -6.13 1.94 8.26
C HIS A 14 -5.34 2.56 7.10
N GLU A 15 -4.13 3.08 7.35
CA GLU A 15 -3.28 3.62 6.29
C GLU A 15 -2.83 2.52 5.31
N PHE A 16 -2.57 1.31 5.81
CA PHE A 16 -2.30 0.15 4.96
C PHE A 16 -3.45 -0.15 4.02
N THR A 17 -4.68 -0.31 4.51
CA THR A 17 -5.85 -0.58 3.66
C THR A 17 -6.12 0.55 2.68
N LYS A 18 -5.94 1.81 3.10
CA LYS A 18 -6.07 3.00 2.23
C LYS A 18 -5.07 2.99 1.07
N ILE A 19 -3.80 2.64 1.32
CA ILE A 19 -2.78 2.55 0.26
C ILE A 19 -3.00 1.30 -0.59
N LEU A 20 -3.31 0.17 0.04
CA LEU A 20 -3.58 -1.11 -0.63
C LEU A 20 -4.72 -0.98 -1.66
N THR A 21 -5.80 -0.29 -1.31
CA THR A 21 -6.98 -0.14 -2.18
C THR A 21 -6.88 1.03 -3.17
N SER A 22 -5.79 1.80 -3.13
CA SER A 22 -5.62 2.96 -4.00
C SER A 22 -5.23 2.54 -5.41
N SER A 23 -6.10 2.81 -6.38
CA SER A 23 -5.82 2.59 -7.81
C SER A 23 -4.56 3.35 -8.26
N ALA A 24 -4.33 4.56 -7.74
CA ALA A 24 -3.12 5.33 -8.05
C ALA A 24 -1.85 4.64 -7.54
N GLN A 25 -1.89 4.06 -6.32
CA GLN A 25 -0.76 3.33 -5.74
C GLN A 25 -0.52 2.00 -6.45
N LEU A 26 -1.57 1.28 -6.82
CA LEU A 26 -1.47 0.08 -7.65
C LEU A 26 -0.82 0.40 -9.00
N MET A 27 -1.33 1.41 -9.71
CA MET A 27 -0.76 1.82 -10.99
C MET A 27 0.69 2.28 -10.86
N ALA A 28 1.02 3.02 -9.79
CA ALA A 28 2.40 3.39 -9.53
C ALA A 28 3.27 2.13 -9.38
N PHE A 29 2.88 1.16 -8.56
CA PHE A 29 3.61 -0.10 -8.39
C PHE A 29 3.78 -0.86 -9.72
N LEU A 30 2.69 -1.07 -10.47
CA LEU A 30 2.72 -1.85 -11.71
C LEU A 30 3.60 -1.19 -12.79
N ASN A 31 3.61 0.15 -12.87
CA ASN A 31 4.49 0.88 -13.77
C ASN A 31 5.97 0.86 -13.36
N GLN A 32 6.28 0.47 -12.13
CA GLN A 32 7.65 0.31 -11.65
C GLN A 32 8.16 -1.13 -11.82
N SER A 33 7.26 -2.12 -11.90
CA SER A 33 7.63 -3.53 -11.97
C SER A 33 8.12 -3.93 -13.37
N ASP A 34 9.37 -4.38 -13.46
CA ASP A 34 9.93 -4.90 -14.71
C ASP A 34 9.25 -6.20 -15.13
N PHE A 35 8.84 -7.03 -14.15
CA PHE A 35 8.05 -8.24 -14.39
C PHE A 35 6.72 -7.90 -15.08
N VAL A 36 5.97 -6.92 -14.56
CA VAL A 36 4.69 -6.50 -15.14
C VAL A 36 4.87 -5.95 -16.55
N LYS A 37 5.91 -5.14 -16.78
CA LYS A 37 6.20 -4.61 -18.12
C LYS A 37 6.54 -5.71 -19.13
N ALA A 38 7.31 -6.72 -18.70
CA ALA A 38 7.63 -7.87 -19.53
C ALA A 38 6.38 -8.68 -19.85
N ARG A 39 5.55 -8.98 -18.83
CA ARG A 39 4.26 -9.68 -19.00
C ARG A 39 3.33 -8.95 -19.96
N ALA A 40 3.14 -7.65 -19.77
CA ALA A 40 2.33 -6.79 -20.62
C ALA A 40 2.73 -6.91 -22.10
N LYS A 41 4.04 -6.93 -22.38
CA LYS A 41 4.57 -7.09 -23.73
C LYS A 41 4.30 -8.48 -24.31
N VAL A 42 4.41 -9.54 -23.50
CA VAL A 42 4.18 -10.93 -23.94
C VAL A 42 2.70 -11.17 -24.25
N GLU A 43 1.79 -10.67 -23.42
CA GLU A 43 0.35 -10.87 -23.59
C GLU A 43 -0.31 -9.83 -24.50
N ASN A 44 0.46 -8.87 -25.00
CA ASN A 44 -0.07 -7.72 -25.76
C ASN A 44 -1.15 -6.96 -24.97
N GLU A 45 -0.90 -6.79 -23.67
CA GLU A 45 -1.73 -6.03 -22.75
C GLU A 45 -1.03 -4.73 -22.33
N THR A 46 -1.83 -3.77 -21.88
CA THR A 46 -1.34 -2.58 -21.20
C THR A 46 -1.23 -2.83 -19.69
N VAL A 47 -0.41 -2.03 -19.01
CA VAL A 47 -0.33 -2.05 -17.53
C VAL A 47 -1.70 -1.78 -16.90
N GLN A 48 -2.54 -0.94 -17.53
CA GLN A 48 -3.93 -0.72 -17.11
C GLN A 48 -4.79 -1.97 -17.20
N GLN A 49 -4.64 -2.78 -18.26
CA GLN A 49 -5.37 -4.05 -18.38
C GLN A 49 -4.91 -5.03 -17.30
N ILE A 50 -3.59 -5.12 -17.06
CA ILE A 50 -3.07 -5.91 -15.94
C ILE A 50 -3.64 -5.46 -14.60
N ALA A 51 -3.74 -4.14 -14.36
CA ALA A 51 -4.31 -3.61 -13.13
C ALA A 51 -5.77 -4.05 -12.91
N SER A 52 -6.54 -4.31 -13.97
CA SER A 52 -7.93 -4.78 -13.86
C SER A 52 -8.08 -6.19 -13.28
N HIS A 53 -7.00 -6.96 -13.27
CA HIS A 53 -6.95 -8.28 -12.63
C HIS A 53 -6.76 -8.22 -11.12
N PHE A 54 -6.36 -7.06 -10.58
CA PHE A 54 -6.33 -6.82 -9.14
C PHE A 54 -7.71 -6.39 -8.66
N LYS A 55 -8.27 -7.15 -7.73
CA LYS A 55 -9.56 -6.83 -7.10
C LYS A 55 -9.39 -6.77 -5.60
N PHE A 56 -9.95 -5.71 -5.02
CA PHE A 56 -10.08 -5.55 -3.58
C PHE A 56 -11.54 -5.72 -3.19
N SER A 57 -11.81 -6.57 -2.21
CA SER A 57 -13.12 -6.76 -1.64
C SER A 57 -13.03 -6.79 -0.11
N GLN A 58 -14.16 -6.51 0.53
CA GLN A 58 -14.33 -6.70 1.97
C GLN A 58 -15.48 -7.68 2.18
N GLU A 59 -15.17 -8.85 2.73
CA GLU A 59 -16.16 -9.89 3.03
C GLU A 59 -16.02 -10.29 4.49
N ASN A 60 -17.14 -10.35 5.24
CA ASN A 60 -17.15 -10.80 6.64
C ASN A 60 -16.12 -10.09 7.55
N ASN A 61 -15.95 -8.77 7.39
CA ASN A 61 -14.93 -7.95 8.09
C ASN A 61 -13.47 -8.31 7.75
N LEU A 62 -13.23 -9.11 6.72
CA LEU A 62 -11.90 -9.42 6.21
C LEU A 62 -11.68 -8.67 4.89
N ASN A 63 -10.55 -7.97 4.81
CA ASN A 63 -10.10 -7.38 3.56
C ASN A 63 -9.42 -8.46 2.71
N GLN A 64 -9.82 -8.58 1.46
CA GLN A 64 -9.28 -9.53 0.51
C GLN A 64 -8.65 -8.78 -0.66
N LEU A 65 -7.46 -9.23 -1.07
CA LEU A 65 -6.83 -8.85 -2.32
C LEU A 65 -6.78 -10.11 -3.20
N ILE A 66 -7.32 -9.99 -4.41
CA ILE A 66 -7.45 -11.08 -5.37
C ILE A 66 -6.70 -10.68 -6.64
N LEU A 67 -5.94 -11.62 -7.19
CA LEU A 67 -5.27 -11.51 -8.49
C LEU A 67 -5.70 -12.69 -9.36
N SER A 68 -6.29 -12.39 -10.51
CA SER A 68 -6.80 -13.38 -11.47
C SER A 68 -6.03 -13.35 -12.79
N SER A 69 -6.09 -14.41 -13.59
CA SER A 69 -5.45 -14.46 -14.93
C SER A 69 -3.92 -14.53 -14.95
N PHE A 70 -3.32 -14.91 -13.83
CA PHE A 70 -1.89 -15.18 -13.70
C PHE A 70 -1.69 -16.64 -13.31
N ASP A 71 -0.54 -17.21 -13.65
CA ASP A 71 -0.17 -18.51 -13.09
C ASP A 71 0.19 -18.37 -11.60
N ARG A 72 0.29 -19.51 -10.90
CA ARG A 72 0.51 -19.51 -9.44
C ARG A 72 1.82 -18.83 -9.04
N GLU A 73 2.91 -19.05 -9.79
CA GLU A 73 4.22 -18.51 -9.45
C GLU A 73 4.25 -16.98 -9.65
N GLU A 74 3.64 -16.51 -10.74
CA GLU A 74 3.46 -15.08 -11.01
C GLU A 74 2.61 -14.40 -9.94
N VAL A 75 1.52 -15.04 -9.48
CA VAL A 75 0.66 -14.52 -8.40
C VAL A 75 1.45 -14.35 -7.12
N ASP A 76 2.18 -15.39 -6.69
CA ASP A 76 2.93 -15.37 -5.44
C ASP A 76 3.99 -14.26 -5.45
N GLN A 77 4.73 -14.12 -6.56
CA GLN A 77 5.70 -13.04 -6.73
C GLN A 77 5.03 -11.66 -6.67
N LEU A 78 3.99 -11.43 -7.47
CA LEU A 78 3.31 -10.13 -7.54
C LEU A 78 2.69 -9.72 -6.22
N PHE A 79 2.09 -10.65 -5.48
CA PHE A 79 1.54 -10.37 -4.16
C PHE A 79 2.61 -9.99 -3.16
N VAL A 80 3.71 -10.74 -3.08
CA VAL A 80 4.80 -10.41 -2.16
C VAL A 80 5.40 -9.04 -2.47
N GLU A 81 5.64 -8.74 -3.75
CA GLU A 81 6.17 -7.45 -4.18
C GLU A 81 5.21 -6.30 -3.88
N TYR A 82 3.92 -6.48 -4.18
CA TYR A 82 2.93 -5.44 -3.98
C TYR A 82 2.67 -5.16 -2.50
N ILE A 83 2.54 -6.20 -1.67
CA ILE A 83 2.39 -6.03 -0.21
C ILE A 83 3.64 -5.38 0.39
N ARG A 84 4.84 -5.72 -0.09
CA ARG A 84 6.08 -5.04 0.31
C ARG A 84 6.07 -3.57 -0.08
N TYR A 85 5.64 -3.25 -1.30
CA TYR A 85 5.47 -1.88 -1.76
C TYR A 85 4.53 -1.09 -0.84
N VAL A 86 3.33 -1.61 -0.59
CA VAL A 86 2.33 -0.98 0.28
C VAL A 86 2.89 -0.75 1.68
N ASN A 87 3.53 -1.76 2.28
CA ASN A 87 4.15 -1.63 3.61
C ASN A 87 5.22 -0.53 3.68
N ASN A 88 6.03 -0.40 2.64
CA ASN A 88 7.03 0.67 2.57
C ASN A 88 6.36 2.06 2.47
N GLN A 89 5.29 2.19 1.69
CA GLN A 89 4.53 3.43 1.58
C GLN A 89 3.87 3.79 2.92
N VAL A 90 3.24 2.84 3.61
CA VAL A 90 2.67 3.04 4.96
C VAL A 90 3.73 3.54 5.93
N ARG A 91 4.89 2.89 5.97
CA ARG A 91 6.00 3.30 6.84
C ARG A 91 6.46 4.74 6.54
N GLN A 92 6.57 5.09 5.26
CA GLN A 92 6.95 6.45 4.85
C GLN A 92 5.91 7.48 5.30
N THR A 93 4.62 7.21 5.04
CA THR A 93 3.53 8.11 5.44
C THR A 93 3.49 8.32 6.95
N LEU A 94 3.48 7.24 7.74
CA LEU A 94 3.41 7.32 9.20
C LEU A 94 4.64 8.01 9.80
N ASN A 95 5.84 7.77 9.25
CA ASN A 95 7.05 8.46 9.69
C ASN A 95 7.00 9.95 9.36
N ASN A 96 6.52 10.34 8.18
CA ASN A 96 6.37 11.74 7.79
C ASN A 96 5.35 12.47 8.68
N GLU A 97 4.24 11.81 9.03
CA GLU A 97 3.28 12.34 10.00
C GLU A 97 3.90 12.53 11.38
N LEU A 98 4.67 11.55 11.85
CA LEU A 98 5.36 11.62 13.13
C LEU A 98 6.32 12.83 13.14
N ILE A 99 7.18 12.96 12.12
CA ILE A 99 8.11 14.08 11.96
C ILE A 99 7.36 15.41 11.97
N THR A 100 6.24 15.50 11.25
CA THR A 100 5.42 16.72 11.17
C THR A 100 4.83 17.09 12.53
N LYS A 101 4.26 16.11 13.26
CA LYS A 101 3.73 16.31 14.60
C LYS A 101 4.82 16.77 15.57
N TRP A 102 5.99 16.15 15.52
CA TRP A 102 7.14 16.54 16.34
C TRP A 102 7.59 17.97 16.05
N LYS A 103 7.73 18.36 14.77
CA LYS A 103 8.07 19.74 14.38
C LYS A 103 7.05 20.75 14.93
N SER A 104 5.75 20.46 14.80
CA SER A 104 4.69 21.33 15.32
C SER A 104 4.74 21.48 16.84
N LEU A 105 5.01 20.40 17.58
CA LEU A 105 5.15 20.46 19.04
C LEU A 105 6.36 21.29 19.47
N PHE A 106 7.50 21.17 18.77
CA PHE A 106 8.68 21.98 19.06
C PHE A 106 8.47 23.46 18.78
N GLU A 107 7.85 23.82 17.65
CA GLU A 107 7.54 25.22 17.34
C GLU A 107 6.55 25.82 18.34
N LYS A 108 5.54 25.06 18.80
CA LYS A 108 4.62 25.52 19.85
C LYS A 108 5.33 25.81 21.17
N ARG A 109 6.31 24.99 21.58
CA ARG A 109 7.09 25.26 22.80
C ARG A 109 7.89 26.56 22.69
N LYS A 110 8.55 26.82 21.56
CA LYS A 110 9.31 28.06 21.34
C LYS A 110 8.47 29.33 21.45
N ILE A 111 7.16 29.27 21.17
CA ILE A 111 6.26 30.42 21.27
C ILE A 111 5.76 30.61 22.72
N THR A 112 5.87 29.59 23.56
CA THR A 112 5.33 29.60 24.94
C THR A 112 6.41 29.94 25.99
N ASP A 113 7.69 29.86 25.62
CA ASP A 113 8.85 30.32 26.42
C ASP A 113 9.29 31.73 25.97
#